data_AF-A0A2A8HVX5-F1
#
_entry.id   AF-A0A2A8HVX5-F1
#
_cell.length_a   1.000
_cell.length_b   1.000
_cell.length_c   1.000
_cell.angle_alpha   90.00
_cell.angle_beta   90.00
_cell.angle_gamma   90.00
#
_symmetry.space_group_name_H-M   'P 1'
#
loop_
_entity.id
_entity.type
_entity.pdbx_description
1 polymer ?
#
loop_
_entity_poly.entity_id
_entity_poly.type
_entity_poly.pdbx_seq_one_letter_code
_entity_poly.pdbx_strand_id
1 'polypeptide(L)'
;MVLTMSGMITLPGQEASAQEPGTLPAEWLGQGRSDYMEYCAGCHGVNGKSAPALVPELRGRVGYFMCTKSGRDYLVQLPNVAHAPIPGEAELANLLNYVVFVLGDGSAPDGTRPFTPREVGKLRLNPIQNRSLVGERARLVQQLVSDCGAPASLAGFFEGDAHLSAQR
;
A
#
# COMPACT_ATOMS: atom_id res chain seq x y z
N MET A 1 13.14 65.89 7.29
CA MET A 1 13.99 64.82 6.73
C MET A 1 14.34 63.86 7.85
N VAL A 2 13.55 62.81 8.08
CA VAL A 2 13.95 61.63 8.87
C VAL A 2 13.26 60.41 8.25
N LEU A 3 14.09 59.39 8.02
CA LEU A 3 13.90 58.23 7.16
C LEU A 3 12.83 57.25 7.65
N THR A 4 12.16 56.62 6.69
CA THR A 4 11.38 55.38 6.85
C THR A 4 12.30 54.22 7.21
N MET A 5 12.05 53.52 8.31
CA MET A 5 12.65 52.21 8.57
C MET A 5 11.73 51.11 8.04
N SER A 6 12.07 50.57 6.88
CA SER A 6 11.54 49.30 6.38
C SER A 6 12.11 48.16 7.22
N GLY A 7 11.27 47.55 8.05
CA GLY A 7 11.59 46.30 8.75
C GLY A 7 11.51 45.13 7.78
N MET A 8 12.62 44.42 7.58
CA MET A 8 12.64 43.13 6.89
C MET A 8 12.16 42.05 7.85
N ILE A 9 11.00 41.45 7.55
CA ILE A 9 10.50 40.27 8.25
C ILE A 9 11.21 39.05 7.63
N THR A 10 12.20 38.52 8.35
CA THR A 10 12.76 37.19 8.08
C THR A 10 11.75 36.12 8.53
N LEU A 11 11.23 35.35 7.57
CA LEU A 11 10.49 34.12 7.85
C LEU A 11 11.50 33.01 8.23
N PRO A 12 11.27 32.25 9.31
CA PRO A 12 12.10 31.09 9.60
C PRO A 12 11.88 30.02 8.52
N GLY A 13 12.99 29.50 7.99
CA GLY A 13 12.97 28.36 7.08
C GLY A 13 12.42 27.12 7.76
N GLN A 14 11.50 26.43 7.10
CA GLN A 14 11.13 25.06 7.44
C GLN A 14 12.34 24.16 7.15
N GLU A 15 13.10 23.86 8.20
CA GLU A 15 14.01 22.73 8.16
C GLU A 15 13.18 21.45 8.05
N ALA A 16 13.40 20.71 6.97
CA ALA A 16 12.83 19.39 6.78
C ALA A 16 13.35 18.48 7.90
N SER A 17 12.51 18.22 8.90
CA SER A 17 12.83 17.31 9.99
C SER A 17 13.13 15.93 9.44
N ALA A 18 14.32 15.41 9.73
CA ALA A 18 14.70 14.05 9.42
C ALA A 18 13.81 13.09 10.22
N GLN A 19 13.00 12.31 9.50
CA GLN A 19 12.10 11.31 10.08
C GLN A 19 12.90 10.18 10.75
N GLU A 20 12.61 9.86 12.01
CA GLU A 20 13.17 8.71 12.73
C GLU A 20 12.91 7.41 11.94
N PRO A 21 13.92 6.55 11.74
CA PRO A 21 13.76 5.30 11.01
C PRO A 21 12.87 4.34 11.81
N GLY A 22 11.67 4.05 11.28
CA GLY A 22 10.87 2.90 11.72
C GLY A 22 9.39 3.16 11.99
N THR A 23 8.97 4.42 12.19
CA THR A 23 7.56 4.75 12.47
C THR A 23 7.01 5.75 11.48
N LEU A 24 5.92 5.36 10.80
CA LEU A 24 5.19 6.24 9.89
C LEU A 24 4.50 7.36 10.68
N PRO A 25 4.53 8.62 10.20
CA PRO A 25 3.80 9.71 10.81
C PRO A 25 2.30 9.41 10.95
N ALA A 26 1.71 9.80 12.08
CA ALA A 26 0.31 9.53 12.38
C ALA A 26 -0.63 10.21 11.37
N GLU A 27 -0.27 11.40 10.90
CA GLU A 27 -1.02 12.15 9.89
C GLU A 27 -0.99 11.46 8.52
N TRP A 28 0.11 10.78 8.16
CA TRP A 28 0.17 9.99 6.93
C TRP A 28 -0.74 8.77 7.01
N LEU A 29 -0.73 8.06 8.15
CA LEU A 29 -1.64 6.94 8.38
C LEU A 29 -3.11 7.37 8.45
N GLY A 30 -3.38 8.54 9.03
CA GLY A 30 -4.71 9.15 9.07
C GLY A 30 -5.24 9.49 7.67
N GLN A 31 -4.41 10.12 6.83
CA GLN A 31 -4.76 10.41 5.44
C GLN A 31 -4.95 9.11 4.64
N GLY A 32 -4.01 8.17 4.73
CA GLY A 32 -4.10 6.89 4.04
C GLY A 32 -5.32 6.07 4.44
N ARG A 33 -5.76 6.17 5.70
CA ARG A 33 -7.02 5.59 6.17
C ARG A 33 -8.23 6.25 5.49
N SER A 34 -8.28 7.57 5.42
CA SER A 34 -9.37 8.29 4.75
C SER A 34 -9.48 7.88 3.28
N ASP A 35 -8.36 7.85 2.57
CA ASP A 35 -8.30 7.42 1.17
C ASP A 35 -8.73 5.96 1.01
N TYR A 36 -8.35 5.09 1.95
CA TYR A 36 -8.80 3.69 1.97
C TYR A 36 -10.31 3.59 2.12
N MET A 37 -10.89 4.35 3.05
CA MET A 37 -12.33 4.33 3.32
C MET A 37 -13.13 4.80 2.10
N GLU A 38 -12.66 5.84 1.42
CA GLU A 38 -13.34 6.40 0.25
C GLU A 38 -13.22 5.50 -0.99
N TYR A 39 -12.02 4.98 -1.28
CA TYR A 39 -11.73 4.37 -2.58
C TYR A 39 -11.58 2.85 -2.57
N CYS A 40 -11.45 2.20 -1.41
CA CYS A 40 -11.09 0.78 -1.34
C CYS A 40 -11.99 -0.06 -0.42
N ALA A 41 -12.45 0.52 0.70
CA ALA A 41 -13.19 -0.19 1.73
C ALA A 41 -14.53 -0.77 1.24
N GLY A 42 -15.14 -0.18 0.21
CA GLY A 42 -16.39 -0.69 -0.37
C GLY A 42 -16.28 -2.13 -0.90
N CYS A 43 -15.10 -2.50 -1.43
CA CYS A 43 -14.85 -3.88 -1.89
C CYS A 43 -14.07 -4.70 -0.86
N HIS A 44 -13.07 -4.11 -0.22
CA HIS A 44 -12.18 -4.84 0.70
C HIS A 44 -12.70 -4.94 2.13
N GLY A 45 -13.81 -4.25 2.45
CA GLY A 45 -14.39 -4.12 3.78
C GLY A 45 -13.69 -3.06 4.62
N VAL A 46 -14.41 -2.37 5.51
CA VAL A 46 -13.88 -1.23 6.30
C VAL A 46 -12.66 -1.56 7.17
N ASN A 47 -12.49 -2.83 7.54
CA ASN A 47 -11.37 -3.33 8.34
C ASN A 47 -10.44 -4.24 7.52
N GLY A 48 -10.49 -4.19 6.19
CA GLY A 48 -9.72 -5.08 5.31
C GLY A 48 -10.21 -6.52 5.26
N LYS A 49 -11.38 -6.82 5.85
CA LYS A 49 -12.07 -8.12 5.79
C LYS A 49 -13.10 -8.12 4.68
N SER A 50 -12.82 -8.83 3.60
CA SER A 50 -13.66 -8.85 2.40
C SER A 50 -14.77 -9.90 2.54
N ALA A 51 -15.93 -9.66 1.92
CA ALA A 51 -16.94 -10.70 1.76
C ALA A 51 -16.42 -11.80 0.81
N PRO A 52 -17.00 -13.01 0.82
CA PRO A 52 -16.63 -14.08 -0.11
C PRO A 52 -16.82 -13.68 -1.58
N ALA A 53 -15.74 -13.24 -2.22
CA ALA A 53 -15.70 -12.74 -3.60
C ALA A 53 -14.27 -12.84 -4.16
N LEU A 54 -14.10 -12.59 -5.47
CA LEU A 54 -12.78 -12.44 -6.10
C LEU A 54 -12.13 -11.07 -5.78
N VAL A 55 -12.24 -10.65 -4.53
CA VAL A 55 -11.61 -9.46 -3.96
C VAL A 55 -10.76 -9.93 -2.78
N PRO A 56 -9.42 -9.72 -2.80
CA PRO A 56 -8.56 -10.22 -1.74
C PRO A 56 -8.83 -9.54 -0.41
N GLU A 57 -9.01 -10.32 0.64
CA GLU A 57 -8.89 -9.87 2.02
C GLU A 57 -7.49 -9.31 2.26
N LEU A 58 -7.45 -8.11 2.82
CA LEU A 58 -6.21 -7.40 3.12
C LEU A 58 -5.73 -7.69 4.53
N ARG A 59 -6.68 -7.84 5.47
CA ARG A 59 -6.37 -7.92 6.89
C ARG A 59 -5.47 -9.10 7.21
N GLY A 60 -4.30 -8.85 7.80
CA GLY A 60 -3.36 -9.93 8.16
C GLY A 60 -2.72 -10.65 6.95
N ARG A 61 -2.90 -10.13 5.73
CA ARG A 61 -2.54 -10.85 4.49
C ARG A 61 -1.74 -10.02 3.50
N VAL A 62 -2.09 -8.75 3.34
CA VAL A 62 -1.50 -7.91 2.27
C VAL A 62 0.00 -7.65 2.49
N GLY A 63 0.49 -7.66 3.73
CA GLY A 63 1.90 -7.43 4.06
C GLY A 63 2.85 -8.47 3.49
N TYR A 64 2.41 -9.72 3.26
CA TYR A 64 3.27 -10.76 2.66
C TYR A 64 3.79 -10.37 1.29
N PHE A 65 3.04 -9.57 0.52
CA PHE A 65 3.47 -9.09 -0.80
C PHE A 65 4.74 -8.23 -0.72
N MET A 66 5.09 -7.71 0.46
CA MET A 66 6.28 -6.89 0.65
C MET A 66 7.59 -7.67 0.65
N CYS A 67 7.54 -9.01 0.74
CA CYS A 67 8.76 -9.83 0.82
C CYS A 67 9.61 -9.79 -0.45
N THR A 68 8.98 -9.79 -1.63
CA THR A 68 9.69 -9.78 -2.91
C THR A 68 9.49 -8.45 -3.61
N LYS A 69 10.47 -8.04 -4.44
CA LYS A 69 10.34 -6.85 -5.27
C LYS A 69 9.09 -6.93 -6.17
N SER A 70 8.85 -8.09 -6.79
CA SER A 70 7.71 -8.31 -7.67
C SER A 70 6.37 -8.22 -6.93
N GLY A 71 6.28 -8.76 -5.71
CA GLY A 71 5.09 -8.63 -4.86
C GLY A 71 4.84 -7.18 -4.43
N ARG A 72 5.90 -6.46 -4.05
CA ARG A 72 5.83 -5.06 -3.66
C ARG A 72 5.38 -4.17 -4.83
N ASP A 73 5.99 -4.35 -6.00
CA ASP A 73 5.63 -3.63 -7.22
C ASP A 73 4.17 -3.90 -7.60
N TYR A 74 3.72 -5.16 -7.47
CA TYR A 74 2.37 -5.58 -7.79
C TYR A 74 1.31 -4.76 -7.04
N LEU A 75 1.51 -4.43 -5.76
CA LEU A 75 0.54 -3.63 -5.00
C LEU A 75 0.29 -2.25 -5.62
N VAL A 76 1.33 -1.62 -6.18
CA VAL A 76 1.23 -0.30 -6.82
C VAL A 76 0.71 -0.41 -8.25
N GLN A 77 1.11 -1.46 -8.97
CA GLN A 77 0.80 -1.66 -10.39
C GLN A 77 -0.59 -2.26 -10.63
N LEU A 78 -1.31 -2.68 -9.58
CA LEU A 78 -2.71 -3.06 -9.68
C LEU A 78 -3.49 -1.94 -10.40
N PRO A 79 -4.21 -2.22 -11.50
CA PRO A 79 -4.87 -1.17 -12.28
C PRO A 79 -5.79 -0.26 -11.48
N ASN A 80 -6.49 -0.80 -10.48
CA ASN A 80 -7.37 -0.02 -9.60
C ASN A 80 -6.61 0.88 -8.63
N VAL A 81 -5.37 0.53 -8.27
CA VAL A 81 -4.49 1.36 -7.43
C VAL A 81 -3.82 2.41 -8.30
N ALA A 82 -3.23 2.00 -9.42
CA ALA A 82 -2.52 2.89 -10.32
C ALA A 82 -3.43 4.00 -10.90
N HIS A 83 -4.70 3.70 -11.15
CA HIS A 83 -5.69 4.67 -11.64
C HIS A 83 -6.65 5.18 -10.56
N ALA A 84 -6.35 4.94 -9.27
CA ALA A 84 -7.17 5.50 -8.19
C ALA A 84 -7.26 7.02 -8.33
N PRO A 85 -8.41 7.65 -8.01
CA PRO A 85 -8.61 9.10 -8.09
C PRO A 85 -7.89 9.87 -6.96
N ILE A 86 -6.68 9.43 -6.62
CA ILE A 86 -5.76 10.04 -5.66
C ILE A 86 -4.65 10.70 -6.48
N PRO A 87 -4.67 12.02 -6.67
CA PRO A 87 -3.81 12.68 -7.65
C PRO A 87 -2.33 12.70 -7.26
N GLY A 88 -2.02 12.74 -5.96
CA GLY A 88 -0.65 12.86 -5.49
C GLY A 88 -0.01 11.52 -5.09
N GLU A 89 1.28 11.39 -5.39
CA GLU A 89 2.04 10.17 -5.13
C GLU A 89 2.36 9.98 -3.65
N ALA A 90 2.35 11.06 -2.86
CA ALA A 90 2.53 11.00 -1.42
C ALA A 90 1.29 10.42 -0.74
N GLU A 91 0.11 10.85 -1.16
CA GLU A 91 -1.18 10.36 -0.71
C GLU A 91 -1.37 8.89 -1.08
N LEU A 92 -1.02 8.51 -2.32
CA LEU A 92 -1.07 7.11 -2.74
C LEU A 92 -0.07 6.24 -1.96
N ALA A 93 1.14 6.75 -1.68
CA ALA A 93 2.08 6.05 -0.81
C ALA A 93 1.54 5.90 0.63
N ASN A 94 0.89 6.93 1.17
CA ASN A 94 0.26 6.91 2.48
C ASN A 94 -0.87 5.87 2.56
N LEU A 95 -1.71 5.79 1.53
CA LEU A 95 -2.74 4.75 1.38
C LEU A 95 -2.11 3.35 1.41
N LEU A 96 -1.11 3.10 0.56
CA LEU A 96 -0.45 1.79 0.48
C LEU A 96 0.22 1.42 1.81
N ASN A 97 0.83 2.39 2.48
CA ASN A 97 1.45 2.21 3.79
C ASN A 97 0.40 1.91 4.88
N TYR A 98 -0.75 2.58 4.88
CA TYR A 98 -1.87 2.24 5.78
C TYR A 98 -2.35 0.80 5.52
N VAL A 99 -2.55 0.43 4.26
CA VAL A 99 -2.97 -0.92 3.88
C VAL A 99 -1.96 -1.96 4.36
N VAL A 100 -0.66 -1.75 4.16
CA VAL A 100 0.37 -2.72 4.52
C VAL A 100 0.64 -2.80 6.02
N PHE A 101 0.83 -1.66 6.69
CA PHE A 101 1.32 -1.65 8.07
C PHE A 101 0.19 -1.60 9.12
N VAL A 102 -1.00 -1.14 8.74
CA VAL A 102 -2.17 -1.15 9.64
C VAL A 102 -3.09 -2.32 9.33
N LEU A 103 -3.63 -2.39 8.11
CA LEU A 103 -4.51 -3.51 7.76
C LEU A 103 -3.74 -4.82 7.65
N GLY A 104 -2.49 -4.79 7.19
CA GLY A 104 -1.66 -6.00 7.11
C GLY A 104 -1.41 -6.68 8.45
N ASP A 105 -1.74 -6.08 9.60
CA ASP A 105 -1.84 -6.76 10.92
C ASP A 105 -0.60 -7.64 11.23
N GLY A 106 0.60 -7.10 10.97
CA GLY A 106 1.88 -7.79 11.21
C GLY A 106 2.33 -8.77 10.11
N SER A 107 1.62 -8.89 8.99
CA SER A 107 2.01 -9.80 7.89
C SER A 107 3.20 -9.32 7.04
N ALA A 108 3.64 -8.07 7.20
CA ALA A 108 4.83 -7.57 6.51
C ALA A 108 6.09 -8.11 7.19
N PRO A 109 7.11 -8.58 6.44
CA PRO A 109 8.37 -9.01 7.03
C PRO A 109 9.05 -7.91 7.86
N ASP A 110 9.81 -8.31 8.89
CA ASP A 110 10.57 -7.38 9.71
C ASP A 110 11.53 -6.52 8.87
N GLY A 111 11.66 -5.24 9.25
CA GLY A 111 12.51 -4.29 8.51
C GLY A 111 11.94 -3.85 7.16
N THR A 112 10.70 -4.24 6.80
CA THR A 112 10.05 -3.75 5.58
C THR A 112 10.00 -2.22 5.59
N ARG A 113 10.58 -1.62 4.55
CA ARG A 113 10.57 -0.16 4.37
C ARG A 113 9.22 0.31 3.82
N PRO A 114 8.68 1.44 4.28
CA PRO A 114 7.47 2.00 3.69
C PRO A 114 7.61 2.35 2.20
N PHE A 115 6.48 2.41 1.50
CA PHE A 115 6.41 2.99 0.17
C PHE A 115 6.80 4.46 0.20
N THR A 116 7.54 4.88 -0.83
CA THR A 116 7.92 6.28 -1.00
C THR A 116 7.14 6.91 -2.17
N PRO A 117 6.86 8.22 -2.15
CA PRO A 117 6.18 8.89 -3.26
C PRO A 117 6.91 8.70 -4.59
N ARG A 118 8.25 8.71 -4.57
CA ARG A 118 9.10 8.51 -5.76
C ARG A 118 8.94 7.11 -6.35
N GLU A 119 8.90 6.09 -5.50
CA GLU A 119 8.70 4.71 -5.93
C GLU A 119 7.30 4.52 -6.51
N VAL A 120 6.29 5.02 -5.79
CA VAL A 120 4.88 4.93 -6.19
C VAL A 120 4.67 5.62 -7.54
N GLY A 121 5.13 6.86 -7.71
CA GLY A 121 4.98 7.58 -8.99
C GLY A 121 5.65 6.89 -10.17
N LYS A 122 6.75 6.16 -9.97
CA LYS A 122 7.37 5.36 -11.04
C LYS A 122 6.55 4.14 -11.40
N LEU A 123 6.09 3.39 -10.40
CA LEU A 123 5.35 2.14 -10.61
C LEU A 123 3.93 2.40 -11.14
N ARG A 124 3.30 3.49 -10.69
CA ARG A 124 1.97 3.92 -11.11
C ARG A 124 1.84 4.14 -12.62
N LEU A 125 2.92 4.57 -13.27
CA LEU A 125 2.99 4.74 -14.73
C LEU A 125 3.08 3.41 -15.50
N ASN A 126 3.25 2.29 -14.78
CA ASN A 126 3.42 0.97 -15.35
C ASN A 126 2.37 0.00 -14.79
N PRO A 127 1.06 0.29 -14.94
CA PRO A 127 0.01 -0.61 -14.46
C PRO A 127 0.10 -1.96 -15.16
N ILE A 128 -0.35 -3.01 -14.48
CA ILE A 128 -0.45 -4.34 -15.08
C ILE A 128 -1.48 -4.29 -16.21
N GLN A 129 -1.01 -4.47 -17.43
CA GLN A 129 -1.85 -4.56 -18.63
C GLN A 129 -1.69 -5.95 -19.26
N ASN A 130 -2.70 -6.37 -20.03
CA ASN A 130 -2.64 -7.55 -20.91
C ASN A 130 -2.33 -8.89 -20.22
N ARG A 131 -2.61 -9.03 -18.92
CA ARG A 131 -2.54 -10.32 -18.20
C ARG A 131 -3.63 -10.45 -17.13
N SER A 132 -3.99 -11.69 -16.80
CA SER A 132 -4.95 -11.97 -15.74
C SER A 132 -4.41 -11.54 -14.38
N LEU A 133 -5.15 -10.68 -13.67
CA LEU A 133 -4.79 -10.25 -12.31
C LEU A 133 -4.86 -11.42 -11.32
N VAL A 134 -5.85 -12.32 -11.48
CA VAL A 134 -5.96 -13.53 -10.67
C VAL A 134 -4.76 -14.45 -10.91
N GLY A 135 -4.38 -14.65 -12.16
CA GLY A 135 -3.22 -15.46 -12.53
C GLY A 135 -1.91 -14.87 -12.02
N GLU A 136 -1.73 -13.55 -12.15
CA GLU A 136 -0.54 -12.87 -11.65
C GLU A 136 -0.44 -12.92 -10.13
N ARG A 137 -1.56 -12.69 -9.42
CA ARG A 137 -1.63 -12.88 -7.96
C ARG A 137 -1.25 -14.30 -7.59
N ALA A 138 -1.81 -15.31 -8.25
CA ALA A 138 -1.51 -16.71 -7.96
C ALA A 138 -0.02 -17.03 -8.14
N ARG A 139 0.61 -16.53 -9.22
CA ARG A 139 2.05 -16.67 -9.47
C ARG A 139 2.88 -16.04 -8.35
N LEU A 140 2.54 -14.81 -7.95
CA LEU A 140 3.24 -14.11 -6.86
C LEU A 140 3.04 -14.85 -5.53
N VAL A 141 1.83 -15.24 -5.18
CA VAL A 141 1.55 -15.95 -3.92
C VAL A 141 2.32 -17.27 -3.84
N GLN A 142 2.43 -18.03 -4.93
CA GLN A 142 3.27 -19.24 -4.94
C GLN A 142 4.72 -18.92 -4.57
N GLN A 143 5.27 -17.83 -5.10
CA GLN A 143 6.60 -17.34 -4.74
C GLN A 143 6.67 -16.93 -3.26
N LEU A 144 5.68 -16.19 -2.75
CA LEU A 144 5.66 -15.75 -1.35
C LEU A 144 5.57 -16.94 -0.37
N VAL A 145 4.80 -17.98 -0.72
CA VAL A 145 4.68 -19.19 0.11
C VAL A 145 5.99 -19.97 0.13
N SER A 146 6.68 -20.09 -1.01
CA SER A 146 7.92 -20.86 -1.13
C SER A 146 9.15 -20.13 -0.59
N ASP A 147 9.31 -18.85 -0.93
CA ASP A 147 10.54 -18.09 -0.65
C ASP A 147 10.47 -17.32 0.67
N CYS A 148 9.25 -16.99 1.15
CA CYS A 148 9.05 -16.04 2.24
C CYS A 148 8.29 -16.61 3.44
N GLY A 149 7.90 -17.88 3.40
CA GLY A 149 7.12 -18.51 4.48
C GLY A 149 5.71 -17.93 4.65
N ALA A 150 5.14 -17.29 3.62
CA ALA A 150 3.75 -16.88 3.68
C ALA A 150 2.83 -18.11 3.85
N PRO A 151 1.72 -18.01 4.59
CA PRO A 151 0.84 -19.14 4.83
C PRO A 151 0.19 -19.60 3.52
N ALA A 152 0.04 -20.92 3.33
CA ALA A 152 -0.57 -21.48 2.12
C ALA A 152 -2.00 -20.97 1.87
N SER A 153 -2.71 -20.58 2.95
CA SER A 153 -4.03 -19.96 2.87
C SER A 153 -4.06 -18.64 2.09
N LEU A 154 -2.91 -17.97 1.92
CA LEU A 154 -2.77 -16.77 1.10
C LEU A 154 -3.17 -17.02 -0.37
N ALA A 155 -3.14 -18.28 -0.84
CA ALA A 155 -3.62 -18.66 -2.17
C ALA A 155 -5.09 -18.28 -2.38
N GLY A 156 -5.93 -18.46 -1.37
CA GLY A 156 -7.32 -18.01 -1.37
C GLY A 156 -7.43 -16.49 -1.35
N PHE A 157 -8.59 -15.96 -1.75
CA PHE A 157 -8.86 -14.53 -1.73
C PHE A 157 -9.24 -14.06 -0.32
N PHE A 158 -9.95 -14.87 0.45
CA PHE A 158 -10.41 -14.53 1.81
C PHE A 158 -10.17 -15.71 2.77
N GLU A 159 -10.37 -15.51 4.07
CA GLU A 159 -10.25 -16.57 5.06
C GLU A 159 -11.31 -17.67 4.81
N GLY A 160 -10.90 -18.94 4.79
CA GLY A 160 -11.78 -20.06 4.47
C GLY A 160 -12.07 -20.28 2.98
N ASP A 161 -11.46 -19.51 2.07
CA ASP A 161 -11.52 -19.78 0.63
C ASP A 161 -10.73 -21.05 0.28
N ALA A 162 -11.41 -22.19 0.31
CA ALA A 162 -10.87 -23.48 -0.12
C ALA A 162 -11.04 -23.73 -1.63
N HIS A 163 -11.86 -22.93 -2.33
CA HIS A 163 -12.37 -23.28 -3.66
C HIS A 163 -11.36 -23.09 -4.80
N LEU A 164 -10.38 -22.19 -4.66
CA LEU A 164 -9.35 -21.99 -5.69
C LEU A 164 -8.18 -22.98 -5.63
N SER A 165 -8.08 -23.78 -4.58
CA SER A 165 -7.08 -24.86 -4.50
C SER A 165 -7.44 -26.06 -5.38
N ALA A 166 -8.71 -26.20 -5.77
CA ALA A 166 -9.25 -27.35 -6.51
C ALA A 166 -9.36 -27.14 -8.04
N GLN A 167 -8.97 -25.97 -8.55
CA GLN A 167 -9.05 -25.64 -10.00
C GLN A 167 -7.66 -25.59 -10.66
N ARG A 168 -6.63 -26.16 -10.02
CA ARG A 168 -5.31 -26.38 -10.61
C ARG A 168 -5.21 -27.78 -11.21
#